data_AF-A0A0N0MQZ6-F1
#
_entry.id   AF-A0A0N0MQZ6-F1
#
_cell.length_a   1.000
_cell.length_b   1.000
_cell.length_c   1.000
_cell.angle_alpha   90.00
_cell.angle_beta   90.00
_cell.angle_gamma   90.00
#
_symmetry.space_group_name_H-M   'P 1'
#
loop_
_entity.id
_entity.type
_entity.pdbx_description
1 polymer ?
#
loop_
_entity_poly.entity_id
_entity_poly.type
_entity_poly.pdbx_seq_one_letter_code
_entity_poly.pdbx_strand_id
1 'polypeptide(L)'
;MTEVGDGFSTSVSGMEIWINPACSKCRSALSLLDAEGAEYTVRRYLEDVPSAAEISAVLERLGLEPWDIVRTQEPVAKELGLKEWARDADARERWVRALAEHPRLIQRPIITAEDGTAVVARTDEAVREALSR
;
A
#
# COMPACT_ATOMS: atom_id res chain seq x y z
N MET A 1 29.62 28.06 4.28
CA MET A 1 28.34 28.49 4.88
C MET A 1 27.36 28.52 3.73
N THR A 2 26.76 27.39 3.35
CA THR A 2 25.69 26.73 4.11
C THR A 2 25.75 25.22 3.91
N GLU A 3 25.87 24.48 5.00
CA GLU A 3 25.56 23.05 5.04
C GLU A 3 24.03 22.92 5.02
N VAL A 4 23.49 22.41 3.92
CA VAL A 4 22.10 21.91 3.89
C VAL A 4 22.15 20.44 4.23
N GLY A 5 22.12 20.16 5.53
CA GLY A 5 21.74 18.86 6.05
C GLY A 5 20.23 18.86 6.22
N ASP A 6 19.53 18.11 5.37
CA ASP A 6 18.17 17.67 5.64
C ASP A 6 18.10 16.20 5.25
N GLY A 7 18.33 15.36 6.25
CA GLY A 7 18.27 13.92 6.13
C GLY A 7 16.84 13.47 5.92
N PHE A 8 16.58 12.81 4.79
CA PHE A 8 15.51 11.81 4.71
C PHE A 8 16.12 10.46 5.04
N SER A 9 16.34 10.23 6.33
CA SER A 9 16.43 8.87 6.87
C SER A 9 15.07 8.53 7.44
N THR A 10 14.12 8.17 6.57
CA THR A 10 13.00 7.33 6.98
C THR A 10 13.43 5.89 6.79
N SER A 11 14.36 5.44 7.63
CA SER A 11 14.35 4.03 8.03
C SER A 11 13.00 3.80 8.68
N VAL A 12 12.06 3.23 7.91
CA VAL A 12 10.89 2.57 8.47
C VAL A 12 11.41 1.34 9.20
N SER A 13 11.85 1.55 10.44
CA SER A 13 12.25 0.47 11.33
C SER A 13 10.96 -0.14 11.89
N GLY A 14 10.44 -1.15 11.22
CA GLY A 14 9.28 -1.93 11.67
C GLY A 14 8.21 -2.13 10.60
N MET A 15 7.38 -3.14 10.83
CA MET A 15 6.26 -3.49 9.95
C MET A 15 5.20 -2.38 9.92
N GLU A 16 4.65 -2.07 8.75
CA GLU A 16 3.55 -1.13 8.58
C GLU A 16 2.38 -1.80 7.85
N ILE A 17 1.14 -1.58 8.30
CA ILE A 17 -0.07 -2.05 7.63
C ILE A 17 -0.99 -0.90 7.22
N TRP A 18 -1.30 -0.84 5.92
CA TRP A 18 -2.29 0.08 5.35
C TRP A 18 -3.68 -0.55 5.42
N ILE A 19 -4.57 0.09 6.18
CA ILE A 19 -5.93 -0.40 6.41
C ILE A 19 -7.02 0.63 6.11
N ASN A 20 -8.23 0.11 5.93
CA ASN A 20 -9.46 0.84 6.20
C ASN A 20 -10.21 0.12 7.33
N PRO A 21 -10.48 0.76 8.49
CA PRO A 21 -11.11 0.13 9.66
C PRO A 21 -12.45 -0.57 9.37
N ALA A 22 -13.20 -0.07 8.38
CA ALA A 22 -14.48 -0.65 7.99
C ALA A 22 -14.35 -2.04 7.31
N CYS A 23 -13.15 -2.43 6.87
CA CYS A 23 -12.94 -3.64 6.08
C CYS A 23 -12.70 -4.88 6.96
N SER A 24 -13.56 -5.90 6.82
CA SER A 24 -13.44 -7.17 7.56
C SER A 24 -12.09 -7.86 7.36
N LYS A 25 -11.53 -7.81 6.15
CA LYS A 25 -10.20 -8.39 5.85
C LYS A 25 -9.06 -7.68 6.56
N CYS A 26 -9.14 -6.35 6.71
CA CYS A 26 -8.17 -5.61 7.51
C CYS A 26 -8.24 -6.02 8.98
N ARG A 27 -9.45 -6.21 9.54
CA ARG A 27 -9.61 -6.67 10.93
C ARG A 27 -9.02 -8.06 11.15
N SER A 28 -9.26 -9.00 10.23
CA SER A 28 -8.65 -10.33 10.30
C SER A 28 -7.12 -10.28 10.24
N ALA A 29 -6.55 -9.43 9.38
CA ALA A 29 -5.11 -9.25 9.30
C ALA A 29 -4.52 -8.71 10.61
N LEU A 30 -5.11 -7.66 11.19
CA LEU A 30 -4.69 -7.11 12.49
C LEU A 30 -4.74 -8.16 13.60
N SER A 31 -5.86 -8.89 13.73
CA SER A 31 -6.00 -9.93 14.74
C SER A 31 -4.96 -11.05 14.59
N LEU A 32 -4.55 -11.36 13.36
CA LEU A 32 -3.49 -12.34 13.11
C LEU A 32 -2.12 -11.78 13.48
N LEU A 33 -1.80 -10.53 13.12
CA LEU A 33 -0.56 -9.88 13.54
C LEU A 33 -0.46 -9.79 15.08
N ASP A 34 -1.56 -9.42 15.75
CA ASP A 34 -1.65 -9.37 17.21
C ASP A 34 -1.46 -10.75 17.85
N ALA A 35 -2.08 -11.80 17.27
CA ALA A 35 -1.98 -13.16 17.79
C ALA A 35 -0.56 -13.74 17.68
N GLU A 36 0.19 -13.33 16.67
CA GLU A 36 1.59 -13.72 16.45
C GLU A 36 2.57 -12.81 17.23
N GLY A 37 2.06 -11.79 17.93
CA GLY A 37 2.87 -10.88 18.75
C GLY A 37 3.75 -9.93 17.95
N ALA A 38 3.39 -9.64 16.70
CA ALA A 38 4.17 -8.75 15.84
C ALA A 38 4.01 -7.29 16.25
N GLU A 39 5.11 -6.53 16.17
CA GLU A 39 5.08 -5.08 16.32
C GLU A 39 4.86 -4.43 14.96
N TYR A 40 3.80 -3.63 14.84
CA TYR A 40 3.47 -2.97 13.58
C TYR A 40 2.81 -1.60 13.78
N THR A 41 2.97 -0.72 12.80
CA THR A 41 2.26 0.56 12.72
C THR A 41 1.04 0.45 11.83
N VAL A 42 -0.06 1.09 12.22
CA VAL A 42 -1.30 1.11 11.45
C VAL A 42 -1.42 2.45 10.73
N ARG A 43 -1.35 2.42 9.40
CA ARG A 43 -1.64 3.59 8.56
C ARG A 43 -3.07 3.50 8.02
N ARG A 44 -3.90 4.48 8.36
CA ARG A 44 -5.25 4.63 7.78
C ARG A 44 -5.13 5.42 6.50
N TYR A 45 -4.78 4.74 5.41
CA TYR A 45 -4.37 5.35 4.14
C TYR A 45 -5.45 6.23 3.44
N LEU A 46 -6.70 6.22 3.93
CA LEU A 46 -7.75 7.13 3.47
C LEU A 46 -7.77 8.47 4.21
N GLU A 47 -7.22 8.51 5.43
CA GLU A 47 -7.07 9.71 6.26
C GLU A 47 -5.67 10.29 6.10
N ASP A 48 -4.65 9.44 6.16
CA ASP A 48 -3.26 9.75 5.87
C ASP A 48 -2.90 9.19 4.49
N VAL A 49 -3.22 9.97 3.45
CA VAL A 49 -3.14 9.55 2.05
C VAL A 49 -1.68 9.47 1.60
N PRO A 50 -1.22 8.31 1.09
CA PRO A 50 0.15 8.19 0.60
C PRO A 50 0.33 9.02 -0.67
N SER A 51 1.47 9.69 -0.76
CA SER A 51 1.90 10.41 -1.96
C SER A 51 2.18 9.47 -3.13
N ALA A 52 2.24 10.01 -4.34
CA ALA A 52 2.63 9.23 -5.53
C ALA A 52 4.02 8.57 -5.39
N ALA A 53 4.95 9.24 -4.69
CA ALA A 53 6.28 8.70 -4.42
C ALA A 53 6.22 7.50 -3.45
N GLU A 54 5.44 7.60 -2.36
CA GLU A 54 5.24 6.50 -1.42
C GLU A 54 4.55 5.31 -2.08
N ILE A 55 3.52 5.56 -2.90
CA ILE A 55 2.83 4.51 -3.66
C ILE A 55 3.81 3.81 -4.61
N SER A 56 4.67 4.57 -5.30
CA SER A 56 5.68 4.01 -6.19
C SER A 56 6.67 3.13 -5.43
N ALA A 57 7.16 3.58 -4.27
CA ALA A 57 8.06 2.80 -3.44
C ALA A 57 7.39 1.51 -2.93
N VAL A 58 6.12 1.56 -2.53
CA VAL A 58 5.37 0.36 -2.13
C VAL A 58 5.17 -0.61 -3.30
N LEU A 59 4.91 -0.11 -4.51
CA LEU A 59 4.81 -0.94 -5.72
C LEU A 59 6.12 -1.66 -6.04
N GLU A 60 7.26 -0.99 -5.89
CA GLU A 60 8.58 -1.61 -6.05
C GLU A 60 8.80 -2.73 -5.02
N ARG A 61 8.43 -2.50 -3.75
CA ARG A 61 8.52 -3.51 -2.68
C ARG A 61 7.57 -4.69 -2.89
N LEU A 62 6.42 -4.45 -3.52
CA LEU A 62 5.45 -5.48 -3.90
C LEU A 62 5.90 -6.28 -5.13
N GLY A 63 6.79 -5.72 -5.96
CA GLY A 63 7.07 -6.25 -7.29
C GLY A 63 5.85 -6.24 -8.22
N LEU A 64 4.92 -5.28 -8.02
CA LEU A 64 3.66 -5.17 -8.75
C LEU A 64 3.55 -3.84 -9.50
N GLU A 65 2.69 -3.83 -10.51
CA GLU A 65 2.34 -2.62 -11.24
C GLU A 65 1.12 -1.92 -10.60
N PRO A 66 0.93 -0.61 -10.79
CA PRO A 66 -0.16 0.11 -10.13
C PRO A 66 -1.55 -0.44 -10.50
N TRP A 67 -1.73 -0.97 -11.72
CA TRP A 67 -2.99 -1.59 -12.14
C TRP A 67 -3.28 -2.94 -11.44
N ASP A 68 -2.28 -3.60 -10.84
CA ASP A 68 -2.47 -4.86 -10.12
C ASP A 68 -3.05 -4.65 -8.71
N ILE A 69 -2.84 -3.46 -8.15
CA ILE A 69 -3.35 -3.07 -6.82
C ILE A 69 -4.59 -2.17 -6.90
N VAL A 70 -5.24 -2.07 -8.05
CA VAL A 70 -6.46 -1.24 -8.22
C VAL A 70 -7.73 -2.04 -7.95
N ARG A 71 -8.58 -1.48 -7.09
CA ARG A 71 -9.94 -1.93 -6.82
C ARG A 71 -10.90 -1.43 -7.91
N THR A 72 -10.92 -2.14 -9.03
CA THR A 72 -11.77 -1.82 -10.20
C THR A 72 -13.30 -1.84 -9.94
N GLN A 73 -13.72 -2.30 -8.77
CA GLN A 73 -15.13 -2.36 -8.37
C GLN A 73 -15.63 -1.09 -7.67
N GLU A 74 -14.72 -0.20 -7.23
CA GLU A 74 -15.11 1.06 -6.59
C GLU A 74 -15.83 1.98 -7.61
N PRO A 75 -16.82 2.79 -7.18
CA PRO A 75 -17.55 3.70 -8.07
C PRO A 75 -16.61 4.62 -8.87
N VAL A 76 -15.63 5.21 -8.19
CA VAL A 76 -14.62 6.09 -8.79
C VAL A 76 -13.79 5.40 -9.88
N ALA A 77 -13.59 4.09 -9.80
CA ALA A 77 -12.89 3.33 -10.85
C ALA A 77 -13.70 3.30 -12.17
N LYS A 78 -15.04 3.27 -12.07
CA LYS A 78 -15.94 3.32 -13.23
C LYS A 78 -16.04 4.73 -13.78
N GLU A 79 -16.13 5.73 -12.91
CA GLU A 79 -16.19 7.16 -13.30
C GLU A 79 -14.95 7.59 -14.08
N LEU A 80 -13.77 7.11 -13.67
CA LEU A 80 -12.50 7.39 -14.36
C LEU A 80 -12.24 6.51 -15.59
N GLY A 81 -13.09 5.51 -15.86
CA GLY A 81 -12.90 4.56 -16.96
C GLY A 81 -11.63 3.72 -16.83
N LEU A 82 -11.18 3.37 -15.61
CA LEU A 82 -9.88 2.70 -15.38
C LEU A 82 -9.72 1.39 -16.15
N LYS A 83 -10.81 0.72 -16.52
CA LYS A 83 -10.77 -0.51 -17.31
C LYS A 83 -10.25 -0.29 -18.74
N GLU A 84 -10.37 0.92 -19.26
CA GLU A 84 -9.95 1.30 -20.62
C GLU A 84 -8.54 1.91 -20.64
N TRP A 85 -7.94 2.14 -19.47
CA TRP A 85 -6.60 2.68 -19.39
C TRP A 85 -5.59 1.63 -19.83
N ALA A 86 -4.59 2.09 -20.60
CA ALA A 86 -3.50 1.26 -21.04
C ALA A 86 -2.67 0.78 -19.83
N ARG A 87 -2.06 -0.40 -19.95
CA ARG A 87 -1.30 -1.07 -18.87
C ARG A 87 0.13 -1.30 -19.34
N ASP A 88 0.81 -0.20 -19.54
CA ASP A 88 2.18 -0.11 -20.05
C ASP A 88 2.95 0.98 -19.28
N ALA A 89 4.24 1.08 -19.59
CA ALA A 89 5.14 2.00 -18.90
C ALA A 89 4.73 3.47 -19.07
N ASP A 90 4.21 3.86 -20.24
CA ASP A 90 3.79 5.24 -20.52
C ASP A 90 2.55 5.63 -19.70
N ALA A 91 1.68 4.67 -19.41
CA ALA A 91 0.51 4.86 -18.56
C ALA A 91 0.81 4.76 -17.06
N ARG A 92 1.96 4.21 -16.63
CA ARG A 92 2.26 3.92 -15.21
C ARG A 92 2.13 5.16 -14.32
N GLU A 93 2.68 6.31 -14.72
CA GLU A 93 2.62 7.54 -13.94
C GLU A 93 1.16 8.00 -13.73
N ARG A 94 0.33 7.90 -14.78
CA ARG A 94 -1.09 8.24 -14.71
C ARG A 94 -1.83 7.36 -13.71
N TRP A 95 -1.54 6.06 -13.68
CA TRP A 95 -2.10 5.14 -12.70
C TRP A 95 -1.71 5.49 -11.27
N VAL A 96 -0.41 5.74 -11.02
CA VAL A 96 0.08 6.12 -9.68
C VAL A 96 -0.57 7.42 -9.21
N ARG A 97 -0.68 8.43 -10.08
CA ARG A 97 -1.37 9.69 -9.76
C ARG A 97 -2.82 9.44 -9.37
N ALA A 98 -3.54 8.60 -10.12
CA ALA A 98 -4.92 8.27 -9.81
C ALA A 98 -5.07 7.57 -8.46
N LEU A 99 -4.12 6.70 -8.08
CA LEU A 99 -4.10 6.08 -6.76
C LEU A 99 -3.88 7.10 -5.64
N ALA A 100 -3.00 8.09 -5.85
CA ALA A 100 -2.76 9.17 -4.88
C ALA A 100 -3.97 10.12 -4.75
N GLU A 101 -4.60 10.50 -5.86
CA GLU A 101 -5.77 11.37 -5.90
C GLU A 101 -7.03 10.65 -5.35
N HIS A 102 -7.11 9.34 -5.56
CA HIS A 102 -8.25 8.52 -5.15
C HIS A 102 -7.76 7.28 -4.38
N PRO A 103 -7.30 7.43 -3.13
CA PRO A 103 -6.71 6.32 -2.36
C PRO A 103 -7.68 5.15 -2.19
N ARG A 104 -9.00 5.37 -2.25
CA ARG A 104 -10.01 4.29 -2.25
C ARG A 104 -9.79 3.23 -3.33
N LEU A 105 -9.12 3.58 -4.43
CA LEU A 105 -8.72 2.65 -5.48
C LEU A 105 -7.64 1.67 -5.02
N ILE A 106 -6.83 1.99 -4.02
CA ILE A 106 -5.74 1.13 -3.54
C ILE A 106 -6.33 -0.11 -2.86
N GLN A 107 -5.84 -1.28 -3.30
CA GLN A 107 -6.15 -2.58 -2.71
C GLN A 107 -5.70 -2.62 -1.25
N ARG A 108 -6.49 -3.29 -0.40
CA ARG A 108 -6.26 -3.37 1.04
C ARG A 108 -6.48 -4.79 1.58
N PRO A 109 -5.86 -5.14 2.72
CA PRO A 109 -4.73 -4.43 3.33
C PRO A 109 -3.44 -4.61 2.51
N ILE A 110 -2.49 -3.69 2.69
CA ILE A 110 -1.10 -3.81 2.23
C ILE A 110 -0.22 -3.80 3.47
N ILE A 111 0.68 -4.77 3.60
CA ILE A 111 1.65 -4.84 4.68
C ILE A 111 3.03 -4.57 4.07
N THR A 112 3.78 -3.64 4.65
CA THR A 112 5.23 -3.54 4.47
C THR A 112 5.86 -4.28 5.65
N ALA A 113 6.63 -5.33 5.36
CA ALA A 113 7.36 -6.15 6.31
C ALA A 113 8.61 -5.45 6.87
N GLU A 114 9.25 -6.05 7.88
CA GLU A 114 10.42 -5.46 8.55
C GLU A 114 11.66 -5.41 7.65
N ASP A 115 11.83 -6.39 6.76
CA ASP A 115 12.87 -6.38 5.72
C ASP A 115 12.62 -5.36 4.59
N GLY A 116 11.50 -4.64 4.64
CA GLY A 116 11.09 -3.65 3.65
C GLY A 116 10.36 -4.23 2.45
N THR A 117 10.14 -5.54 2.35
CA THR A 117 9.25 -6.12 1.33
C THR A 117 7.80 -5.76 1.62
N ALA A 118 6.93 -5.84 0.61
CA ALA A 118 5.51 -5.57 0.79
C ALA A 118 4.63 -6.68 0.22
N VAL A 119 3.45 -6.87 0.83
CA VAL A 119 2.50 -7.94 0.48
C VAL A 119 1.07 -7.40 0.48
N VAL A 120 0.29 -7.79 -0.54
CA VAL A 120 -1.16 -7.53 -0.56
C VAL A 120 -1.87 -8.59 0.29
N ALA A 121 -2.05 -8.30 1.57
CA ALA A 121 -2.48 -9.25 2.60
C ALA A 121 -4.00 -9.55 2.63
N ARG A 122 -4.55 -10.06 1.50
CA ARG A 122 -6.00 -10.37 1.39
C ARG A 122 -6.39 -11.72 2.02
N THR A 123 -5.39 -12.55 2.31
CA THR A 123 -5.51 -13.90 2.89
C THR A 123 -4.60 -14.01 4.10
N ASP A 124 -4.97 -14.90 5.02
CA ASP A 124 -4.17 -15.16 6.22
C ASP A 124 -2.77 -15.71 5.87
N GLU A 125 -2.64 -16.43 4.75
CA GLU A 125 -1.35 -16.88 4.22
C GLU A 125 -0.46 -15.70 3.83
N ALA A 126 -1.01 -14.70 3.14
CA ALA A 126 -0.26 -13.50 2.75
C ALA A 126 0.14 -12.64 3.97
N VAL A 127 -0.66 -12.66 5.05
CA VAL A 127 -0.27 -12.01 6.32
C VAL A 127 0.90 -12.77 6.97
N ARG A 128 0.84 -14.11 7.01
CA ARG A 128 1.94 -14.93 7.53
C ARG A 128 3.21 -14.83 6.71
N GLU A 129 3.07 -14.68 5.39
CA GLU A 129 4.20 -14.38 4.52
C GLU A 129 4.87 -13.08 4.96
N ALA A 130 4.11 -12.00 5.18
CA ALA A 130 4.68 -10.73 5.63
C ALA A 130 5.34 -10.82 7.02
N LEU A 131 4.90 -11.71 7.90
CA LEU A 131 5.54 -11.99 9.20
C LEU A 131 6.87 -12.74 9.08
N SER A 132 7.10 -13.43 7.96
CA SER A 132 8.31 -14.24 7.73
C SER A 132 9.40 -13.48 6.97
N ARG A 133 9.18 -12.19 6.73
CA ARG A 133 10.00 -11.29 5.92
C ARG A 133 10.64 -10.26 6.82
#